data_AF-A0A7S2Q9V9-F1
#
_entry.id   AF-A0A7S2Q9V9-F1
#
_cell.length_a   1.000
_cell.length_b   1.000
_cell.length_c   1.000
_cell.angle_alpha   90.00
_cell.angle_beta   90.00
_cell.angle_gamma   90.00
#
_symmetry.space_group_name_H-M   'P 1'
#
loop_
_entity.id
_entity.type
_entity.pdbx_description
1 polymer ?
#
loop_
_entity_poly.entity_id
_entity_poly.type
_entity_poly.pdbx_seq_one_letter_code
_entity_poly.pdbx_strand_id
1 'polypeptide(L)'
;EALAAQPYHIKRVVPPDEIAGIVDDSVYTNCAAREALRFAGESASLLGKAPDDLWSTVAEGLVVPYDAGTKRHVEFSGYKWGHAVKQADVVLLQYPLGLRMSEEVALNDLEYYAGVTQVQDGPAMTWSLHTIAYLERGRTSEAAENFERAFANSKPPFGIWTETPTYGVA
;
A
#
# COMPACT_ATOMS: atom_id res chain seq x y z
N GLU A 1 -19.56 23.55 21.09
CA GLU A 1 -18.90 22.33 20.57
C GLU A 1 -18.95 22.39 19.05
N ALA A 2 -17.80 22.46 18.39
CA ALA A 2 -17.76 22.33 16.93
C ALA A 2 -18.11 20.87 16.62
N LEU A 3 -19.18 20.64 15.85
CA LEU A 3 -19.41 19.32 15.25
C LEU A 3 -18.13 18.95 14.49
N ALA A 4 -17.48 17.86 14.89
CA ALA A 4 -16.39 17.31 14.11
C ALA A 4 -16.89 17.12 12.67
N ALA A 5 -16.19 17.70 11.70
CA ALA A 5 -16.51 17.48 10.30
C ALA A 5 -16.58 15.97 10.06
N GLN A 6 -17.65 15.50 9.41
CA GLN A 6 -17.79 14.07 9.16
C GLN A 6 -16.64 13.60 8.25
N PRO A 7 -16.05 12.43 8.52
CA PRO A 7 -14.98 11.89 7.68
C PRO A 7 -15.49 11.59 6.27
N TYR A 8 -14.59 11.72 5.29
CA TYR A 8 -14.84 11.31 3.90
C TYR A 8 -14.42 9.85 3.70
N HIS A 9 -15.25 9.13 2.96
CA HIS A 9 -15.09 7.70 2.71
C HIS A 9 -15.06 7.43 1.21
N ILE A 10 -14.22 6.47 0.79
CA ILE A 10 -14.27 5.91 -0.56
C ILE A 10 -14.79 4.49 -0.42
N LYS A 11 -15.99 4.26 -0.96
CA LYS A 11 -16.73 3.01 -0.77
C LYS A 11 -16.68 2.15 -2.02
N ARG A 12 -16.83 0.84 -1.82
CA ARG A 12 -16.98 -0.16 -2.87
C ARG A 12 -15.84 -0.14 -3.89
N VAL A 13 -14.61 -0.21 -3.39
CA VAL A 13 -13.39 -0.28 -4.21
C VAL A 13 -12.81 -1.68 -4.18
N VAL A 14 -12.03 -2.02 -5.22
CA VAL A 14 -11.14 -3.18 -5.20
C VAL A 14 -9.74 -2.63 -4.94
N PRO A 15 -9.10 -3.01 -3.82
CA PRO A 15 -7.78 -2.51 -3.49
C PRO A 15 -6.71 -3.30 -4.28
N PRO A 16 -5.42 -2.92 -4.20
CA PRO A 16 -4.33 -3.74 -4.71
C PRO A 16 -4.46 -5.20 -4.32
N ASP A 17 -4.82 -5.51 -3.06
CA ASP A 17 -5.16 -6.89 -2.69
C ASP A 17 -6.48 -7.36 -3.32
N GLU A 18 -6.40 -7.97 -4.51
CA GLU A 18 -7.58 -8.33 -5.31
C GLU A 18 -8.49 -9.37 -4.64
N ILE A 19 -7.98 -10.18 -3.70
CA ILE A 19 -8.80 -11.20 -2.99
C ILE A 19 -9.65 -10.59 -1.87
N ALA A 20 -9.39 -9.34 -1.47
CA ALA A 20 -10.27 -8.59 -0.59
C ALA A 20 -11.66 -8.37 -1.22
N GLY A 21 -11.75 -8.38 -2.55
CA GLY A 21 -12.98 -8.13 -3.29
C GLY A 21 -13.42 -6.66 -3.18
N ILE A 22 -14.74 -6.44 -3.12
CA ILE A 22 -15.30 -5.09 -3.00
C ILE A 22 -15.36 -4.72 -1.51
N VAL A 23 -14.56 -3.73 -1.11
CA VAL A 23 -14.45 -3.25 0.28
C VAL A 23 -14.67 -1.73 0.37
N ASP A 24 -14.86 -1.24 1.59
CA ASP A 24 -14.92 0.18 1.89
C ASP A 24 -13.61 0.63 2.55
N ASP A 25 -13.18 1.86 2.26
CA ASP A 25 -12.02 2.52 2.84
C ASP A 25 -10.73 1.68 2.77
N SER A 26 -10.37 1.19 1.58
CA SER A 26 -9.02 0.66 1.34
C SER A 26 -7.98 1.71 1.71
N VAL A 27 -7.03 1.36 2.57
CA VAL A 27 -6.03 2.31 3.06
C VAL A 27 -5.14 2.82 1.94
N TYR A 28 -4.75 1.94 1.01
CA TYR A 28 -3.99 2.35 -0.17
C TYR A 28 -4.80 3.31 -1.05
N THR A 29 -6.06 2.97 -1.34
CA THR A 29 -6.92 3.79 -2.20
C THR A 29 -7.16 5.18 -1.60
N ASN A 30 -7.49 5.24 -0.31
CA ASN A 30 -7.74 6.49 0.39
C ASN A 30 -6.48 7.35 0.49
N CYS A 31 -5.32 6.74 0.79
CA CYS A 31 -4.06 7.47 0.83
C CYS A 31 -3.65 7.98 -0.56
N ALA A 32 -3.79 7.17 -1.61
CA ALA A 32 -3.50 7.59 -2.98
C ALA A 32 -4.41 8.74 -3.44
N ALA A 33 -5.72 8.68 -3.13
CA ALA A 33 -6.66 9.76 -3.41
C ALA A 33 -6.30 11.04 -2.65
N ARG A 34 -5.91 10.93 -1.37
CA ARG A 34 -5.45 12.06 -0.57
C ARG A 34 -4.22 12.72 -1.19
N GLU A 35 -3.20 11.95 -1.54
CA GLU A 35 -1.98 12.51 -2.14
C GLU A 35 -2.24 13.11 -3.52
N ALA A 36 -3.14 12.53 -4.32
CA ALA A 36 -3.55 13.11 -5.59
C ALA A 36 -4.24 14.48 -5.42
N LEU A 37 -5.12 14.63 -4.43
CA LEU A 37 -5.80 15.89 -4.12
C LEU A 37 -4.82 16.95 -3.59
N ARG A 38 -3.88 16.56 -2.72
CA ARG A 38 -2.80 17.45 -2.25
C ARG A 38 -1.93 17.92 -3.41
N PHE A 39 -1.50 16.99 -4.26
CA PHE A 39 -0.69 17.30 -5.44
C PHE A 39 -1.41 18.24 -6.41
N ALA A 40 -2.73 18.09 -6.60
CA ALA A 40 -3.52 19.01 -7.41
C ALA A 40 -3.52 20.45 -6.84
N GLY A 41 -3.67 20.59 -5.51
CA GLY A 41 -3.59 21.89 -4.84
C GLY A 41 -2.21 22.55 -4.92
N GLU A 42 -1.16 21.77 -4.72
CA GLU A 42 0.23 22.22 -4.89
C GLU A 42 0.50 22.65 -6.34
N SER A 43 0.07 21.84 -7.30
CA SER A 43 0.25 22.13 -8.73
C SER A 43 -0.50 23.39 -9.16
N ALA A 44 -1.73 23.60 -8.70
CA ALA A 44 -2.48 24.83 -8.97
C ALA A 44 -1.74 26.07 -8.43
N SER A 45 -1.25 25.99 -7.19
CA SER A 45 -0.48 27.07 -6.56
C SER A 45 0.80 27.38 -7.33
N LEU A 46 1.55 26.36 -7.75
CA LEU A 46 2.77 26.53 -8.55
C LEU A 46 2.51 27.18 -9.92
N LEU A 47 1.33 26.95 -10.49
CA LEU A 47 0.90 27.53 -11.76
C LEU A 47 0.27 28.93 -11.60
N GLY A 48 0.24 29.49 -10.39
CA GLY A 48 -0.41 30.78 -10.10
C GLY A 48 -1.94 30.74 -10.22
N LYS A 49 -2.56 29.56 -10.10
CA LYS A 49 -4.02 29.38 -10.05
C LYS A 49 -4.48 29.25 -8.60
N ALA A 50 -5.68 29.71 -8.31
CA ALA A 50 -6.32 29.45 -7.03
C ALA A 50 -6.74 27.96 -6.95
N PRO A 51 -6.27 27.18 -5.97
CA PRO A 51 -6.75 25.81 -5.74
C PRO A 51 -8.20 25.83 -5.24
N ASP A 52 -8.95 24.77 -5.53
CA ASP A 52 -10.28 24.56 -4.95
C ASP A 52 -10.14 24.08 -3.51
N ASP A 53 -10.72 24.81 -2.55
CA ASP A 53 -10.70 24.47 -1.12
C ASP A 53 -11.31 23.09 -0.81
N LEU A 54 -12.17 22.58 -1.70
CA LEU A 54 -12.70 21.22 -1.59
C LEU A 54 -11.61 20.16 -1.70
N TRP A 55 -10.53 20.40 -2.46
CA TRP A 55 -9.45 19.43 -2.60
C TRP A 55 -8.74 19.19 -1.27
N SER A 56 -8.34 20.26 -0.58
CA SER A 56 -7.73 20.15 0.74
C SER A 56 -8.72 19.64 1.79
N THR A 57 -9.98 20.09 1.73
CA THR A 57 -11.01 19.65 2.68
C THR A 57 -11.25 18.14 2.60
N VAL A 58 -11.36 17.59 1.39
CA VAL A 58 -11.53 16.15 1.18
C VAL A 58 -10.24 15.40 1.51
N ALA A 59 -9.08 15.88 1.07
CA ALA A 59 -7.80 15.25 1.33
C ALA A 59 -7.55 15.04 2.84
N GLU A 60 -7.77 16.07 3.65
CA GLU A 60 -7.54 16.00 5.10
C GLU A 60 -8.64 15.27 5.87
N GLY A 61 -9.84 15.14 5.28
CA GLY A 61 -10.94 14.40 5.90
C GLY A 61 -11.08 12.95 5.44
N LEU A 62 -10.32 12.47 4.45
CA LEU A 62 -10.33 11.08 4.01
C LEU A 62 -9.88 10.14 5.13
N VAL A 63 -10.66 9.09 5.39
CA VAL A 63 -10.31 8.07 6.38
C VAL A 63 -9.03 7.34 5.98
N VAL A 64 -8.10 7.21 6.92
CA VAL A 64 -6.95 6.30 6.83
C VAL A 64 -7.09 5.28 7.95
N PRO A 65 -7.53 4.04 7.66
CA PRO A 65 -7.71 3.03 8.68
C PRO A 65 -6.37 2.71 9.36
N TYR A 66 -6.34 2.85 10.68
CA TYR A 66 -5.13 2.69 11.48
C TYR A 66 -5.50 2.17 12.86
N ASP A 67 -4.79 1.14 13.32
CA ASP A 67 -4.91 0.60 14.67
C ASP A 67 -3.80 1.15 15.56
N ALA A 68 -4.17 2.05 16.47
CA ALA A 68 -3.23 2.67 17.40
C ALA A 68 -2.64 1.67 18.42
N GLY A 69 -3.34 0.56 18.72
CA GLY A 69 -2.88 -0.44 19.67
C GLY A 69 -1.67 -1.21 19.15
N THR A 70 -1.70 -1.57 17.86
CA THR A 70 -0.60 -2.30 17.21
C THR A 70 0.28 -1.40 16.34
N LYS A 71 -0.06 -0.12 16.23
CA LYS A 71 0.62 0.90 15.43
C LYS A 71 0.81 0.47 13.97
N ARG A 72 -0.28 0.02 13.35
CA ARG A 72 -0.33 -0.47 11.98
C ARG A 72 -1.49 0.12 11.22
N HIS A 73 -1.30 0.31 9.93
CA HIS A 73 -2.41 0.58 9.04
C HIS A 73 -3.26 -0.68 8.88
N VAL A 74 -4.58 -0.49 8.77
CA VAL A 74 -5.54 -1.57 8.51
C VAL A 74 -5.86 -1.55 7.03
N GLU A 75 -5.78 -2.68 6.34
CA GLU A 75 -5.87 -2.75 4.88
C GLU A 75 -7.15 -2.13 4.30
N PHE A 76 -8.29 -2.38 4.95
CA PHE A 76 -9.58 -1.77 4.62
C PHE A 76 -10.53 -1.82 5.83
N SER A 77 -11.64 -1.10 5.77
CA SER A 77 -12.63 -1.11 6.84
C SER A 77 -13.22 -2.51 7.05
N GLY A 78 -13.04 -3.06 8.25
CA GLY A 78 -13.50 -4.41 8.61
C GLY A 78 -12.52 -5.54 8.28
N TYR A 79 -11.28 -5.23 7.86
CA TYR A 79 -10.23 -6.24 7.72
C TYR A 79 -10.05 -7.06 9.01
N LYS A 80 -9.92 -8.38 8.86
CA LYS A 80 -9.73 -9.31 9.97
C LYS A 80 -8.26 -9.67 10.07
N TRP A 81 -7.61 -9.31 11.18
CA TRP A 81 -6.22 -9.66 11.43
C TRP A 81 -5.98 -11.17 11.28
N GLY A 82 -4.99 -11.53 10.46
CA GLY A 82 -4.59 -12.89 10.15
C GLY A 82 -5.20 -13.41 8.85
N HIS A 83 -6.10 -12.64 8.23
CA HIS A 83 -6.59 -12.97 6.90
C HIS A 83 -5.47 -12.82 5.87
N ALA A 84 -5.41 -13.78 4.96
CA ALA A 84 -4.38 -13.80 3.95
C ALA A 84 -4.56 -12.65 2.95
N VAL A 85 -3.44 -12.17 2.44
CA VAL A 85 -3.33 -11.10 1.44
C VAL A 85 -2.67 -11.69 0.19
N LYS A 86 -3.20 -11.39 -1.01
CA LYS A 86 -2.65 -11.90 -2.28
C LYS A 86 -1.37 -11.16 -2.68
N GLN A 87 -1.37 -9.83 -2.56
CA GLN A 87 -0.26 -8.99 -3.00
C GLN A 87 -0.06 -7.76 -2.12
N ALA A 88 1.08 -7.09 -2.29
CA ALA A 88 1.39 -5.88 -1.54
C ALA A 88 0.25 -4.83 -1.67
N ASP A 89 -0.30 -4.41 -0.53
CA ASP A 89 -1.34 -3.37 -0.42
C ASP A 89 -0.89 -2.26 0.55
N VAL A 90 -0.92 -2.54 1.85
CA VAL A 90 -0.44 -1.61 2.88
C VAL A 90 1.05 -1.29 2.70
N VAL A 91 1.83 -2.26 2.22
CA VAL A 91 3.25 -2.10 1.90
C VAL A 91 3.47 -1.00 0.85
N LEU A 92 2.52 -0.83 -0.07
CA LEU A 92 2.58 0.18 -1.12
C LEU A 92 2.50 1.62 -0.59
N LEU A 93 2.01 1.80 0.65
CA LEU A 93 1.99 3.10 1.31
C LEU A 93 3.40 3.67 1.44
N GLN A 94 4.41 2.84 1.65
CA GLN A 94 5.80 3.27 1.76
C GLN A 94 6.40 3.54 0.38
N TYR A 95 6.39 2.54 -0.50
CA TYR A 95 6.82 2.67 -1.89
C TYR A 95 5.84 1.92 -2.80
N PRO A 96 5.33 2.54 -3.87
CA PRO A 96 5.75 3.82 -4.42
C PRO A 96 5.06 5.05 -3.83
N LEU A 97 4.05 4.91 -2.95
CA LEU A 97 3.22 6.05 -2.56
C LEU A 97 3.98 7.11 -1.73
N GLY A 98 5.01 6.72 -0.99
CA GLY A 98 5.84 7.67 -0.24
C GLY A 98 5.13 8.30 0.97
N LEU A 99 4.15 7.60 1.55
CA LEU A 99 3.40 8.10 2.70
C LEU A 99 4.34 8.31 3.89
N ARG A 100 4.34 9.54 4.42
CA ARG A 100 5.11 9.88 5.62
C ARG A 100 4.49 9.20 6.84
N MET A 101 5.28 8.37 7.51
CA MET A 101 4.94 7.68 8.74
C MET A 101 6.20 7.52 9.61
N SER A 102 6.03 7.17 10.89
CA SER A 102 7.18 6.87 11.74
C SER A 102 7.85 5.57 11.29
N GLU A 103 9.14 5.42 11.59
CA GLU A 103 9.88 4.19 11.32
C GLU A 103 9.25 2.97 12.00
N GLU A 104 8.72 3.15 13.21
CA GLU A 104 8.00 2.11 13.94
C GLU A 104 6.74 1.63 13.19
N VAL A 105 5.90 2.55 12.70
CA VAL A 105 4.69 2.17 11.93
C VAL A 105 5.08 1.49 10.62
N ALA A 106 6.07 2.04 9.91
CA ALA A 106 6.58 1.46 8.68
C ALA A 106 7.07 0.02 8.86
N LEU A 107 7.85 -0.25 9.91
CA LEU A 107 8.34 -1.59 10.21
C LEU A 107 7.22 -2.53 10.66
N ASN A 108 6.29 -2.06 11.50
CA ASN A 108 5.15 -2.87 11.95
C ASN A 108 4.25 -3.29 10.79
N ASP A 109 4.01 -2.37 9.83
CA ASP A 109 3.28 -2.69 8.60
C ASP A 109 4.04 -3.74 7.79
N LEU A 110 5.35 -3.55 7.54
CA LEU A 110 6.14 -4.50 6.74
C LEU A 110 6.17 -5.89 7.36
N GLU A 111 6.50 -5.98 8.65
CA GLU A 111 6.65 -7.26 9.34
C GLU A 111 5.32 -8.02 9.42
N TYR A 112 4.22 -7.30 9.63
CA TYR A 112 2.90 -7.92 9.64
C TYR A 112 2.49 -8.40 8.25
N TYR A 113 2.50 -7.52 7.25
CA TYR A 113 2.01 -7.84 5.91
C TYR A 113 2.91 -8.83 5.18
N ALA A 114 4.22 -8.85 5.43
CA ALA A 114 5.11 -9.90 4.92
C ALA A 114 4.74 -11.29 5.46
N GLY A 115 4.19 -11.38 6.68
CA GLY A 115 3.79 -12.64 7.31
C GLY A 115 2.43 -13.18 6.85
N VAL A 116 1.52 -12.31 6.38
CA VAL A 116 0.18 -12.73 5.91
C VAL A 116 0.04 -12.75 4.38
N THR A 117 1.04 -12.26 3.65
CA THR A 117 1.04 -12.29 2.18
C THR A 117 1.36 -13.69 1.66
N GLN A 118 0.47 -14.25 0.84
CA GLN A 118 0.60 -15.62 0.35
C GLN A 118 1.79 -15.77 -0.62
N VAL A 119 2.68 -16.72 -0.31
CA VAL A 119 3.95 -16.92 -1.04
C VAL A 119 3.77 -17.69 -2.34
N GLN A 120 2.76 -18.55 -2.46
CA GLN A 120 2.62 -19.47 -3.59
C GLN A 120 1.88 -18.89 -4.80
N ASP A 121 0.95 -17.95 -4.57
CA ASP A 121 0.06 -17.41 -5.62
C ASP A 121 0.12 -15.87 -5.75
N GLY A 122 1.04 -15.24 -5.01
CA GLY A 122 1.25 -13.80 -5.08
C GLY A 122 1.94 -13.38 -6.39
N PRO A 123 1.46 -12.32 -7.06
CA PRO A 123 2.04 -11.85 -8.31
C PRO A 123 3.46 -11.31 -8.10
N ALA A 124 4.26 -11.37 -9.16
CA ALA A 124 5.69 -11.02 -9.20
C ALA A 124 6.06 -9.66 -8.59
N MET A 125 5.11 -8.73 -8.55
CA MET A 125 5.31 -7.35 -8.10
C MET A 125 5.39 -7.25 -6.58
N THR A 126 4.81 -8.16 -5.80
CA THR A 126 4.76 -8.07 -4.34
C THR A 126 6.15 -7.98 -3.71
N TRP A 127 7.00 -8.97 -4.01
CA TRP A 127 8.27 -9.13 -3.30
C TRP A 127 9.30 -8.06 -3.65
N SER A 128 9.21 -7.46 -4.85
CA SER A 128 10.07 -6.33 -5.20
C SER A 128 9.73 -5.09 -4.36
N LEU A 129 8.45 -4.88 -4.03
CA LEU A 129 8.03 -3.75 -3.20
C LEU A 129 8.37 -3.96 -1.72
N HIS A 130 8.25 -5.18 -1.21
CA HIS A 130 8.83 -5.54 0.10
C HIS A 130 10.34 -5.31 0.13
N THR A 131 11.06 -5.71 -0.93
CA THR A 131 12.51 -5.52 -1.03
C THR A 131 12.89 -4.05 -0.90
N ILE A 132 12.25 -3.17 -1.67
CA ILE A 132 12.52 -1.72 -1.63
C ILE A 132 12.22 -1.17 -0.24
N ALA A 133 11.05 -1.51 0.33
CA ALA A 133 10.65 -1.00 1.63
C ALA A 133 11.59 -1.46 2.76
N TYR A 134 12.07 -2.70 2.73
CA TYR A 134 13.08 -3.17 3.69
C TYR A 134 14.45 -2.47 3.50
N LEU A 135 14.88 -2.22 2.27
CA LEU A 135 16.12 -1.48 1.99
C LEU A 135 16.07 -0.04 2.53
N GLU A 136 14.94 0.66 2.37
CA GLU A 136 14.74 2.01 2.91
C GLU A 136 14.86 2.07 4.45
N ARG A 137 14.69 0.93 5.13
CA ARG A 137 14.81 0.79 6.59
C ARG A 137 16.10 0.10 7.05
N GLY A 138 17.05 -0.12 6.14
CA GLY A 138 18.33 -0.78 6.45
C GLY A 138 18.20 -2.27 6.82
N ARG A 139 17.06 -2.90 6.52
CA ARG A 139 16.77 -4.33 6.77
C ARG A 139 17.29 -5.18 5.61
N THR A 140 18.61 -5.24 5.48
CA THR A 140 19.29 -5.82 4.30
C THR A 140 19.10 -7.33 4.17
N SER A 141 19.00 -8.06 5.29
CA SER A 141 18.76 -9.51 5.28
C SER A 141 17.37 -9.85 4.74
N GLU A 142 16.34 -9.16 5.25
CA GLU A 142 14.96 -9.32 4.81
C GLU A 142 14.81 -8.85 3.36
N ALA A 143 15.45 -7.74 2.99
CA ALA A 143 15.47 -7.29 1.61
C ALA A 143 16.09 -8.34 0.67
N ALA A 144 17.20 -8.96 1.05
CA ALA A 144 17.85 -9.99 0.24
C ALA A 144 16.93 -11.21 0.04
N GLU A 145 16.24 -11.66 1.09
CA GLU A 145 15.28 -12.76 0.99
C GLU A 145 14.12 -12.42 0.01
N ASN A 146 13.55 -11.23 0.14
CA ASN A 146 12.46 -10.78 -0.73
C ASN A 146 12.95 -10.54 -2.18
N PHE A 147 14.20 -10.12 -2.35
CA PHE A 147 14.80 -9.94 -3.68
C PHE A 147 14.89 -11.26 -4.42
N GLU A 148 15.37 -12.33 -3.76
CA GLU A 148 15.43 -13.67 -4.35
C GLU A 148 14.04 -14.19 -4.73
N ARG A 149 13.03 -13.95 -3.88
CA ARG A 149 11.62 -14.30 -4.18
C ARG A 149 11.11 -13.57 -5.41
N ALA A 150 11.37 -12.27 -5.52
CA ALA A 150 11.00 -11.49 -6.70
C ALA A 150 11.74 -11.97 -7.95
N PHE A 151 13.05 -12.19 -7.85
CA PHE A 151 13.89 -12.58 -8.98
C PHE A 151 13.56 -13.97 -9.52
N ALA A 152 12.97 -14.85 -8.70
CA ALA A 152 12.46 -16.15 -9.14
C ALA A 152 11.37 -16.04 -10.24
N ASN A 153 10.74 -14.88 -10.41
CA ASN A 153 9.81 -14.61 -11.50
C ASN A 153 10.51 -14.28 -12.84
N SER A 154 11.81 -14.00 -12.85
CA SER A 154 12.60 -13.75 -14.06
C SER A 154 13.00 -15.06 -14.75
N LYS A 155 12.70 -15.20 -16.05
CA LYS A 155 12.91 -16.44 -16.81
C LYS A 155 14.03 -16.32 -17.84
N PRO A 156 15.00 -17.26 -17.85
CA PRO A 156 15.99 -17.33 -18.91
C PRO A 156 15.34 -17.72 -20.25
N PRO A 157 16.01 -17.48 -21.39
CA PRO A 157 17.30 -16.81 -21.49
C PRO A 157 17.21 -15.28 -21.54
N PHE A 158 16.01 -14.70 -21.67
CA PHE A 158 15.82 -13.28 -21.96
C PHE A 158 15.43 -12.43 -20.74
N GLY A 159 15.28 -13.03 -19.56
CA GLY A 159 14.85 -12.32 -18.35
C GLY A 159 13.38 -11.89 -18.41
N ILE A 160 12.51 -12.69 -19.03
CA ILE A 160 11.08 -12.40 -19.11
C ILE A 160 10.47 -12.61 -17.72
N TRP A 161 9.72 -11.64 -17.22
CA TRP A 161 9.04 -11.74 -15.93
C TRP A 161 7.68 -12.43 -16.07
N THR A 162 7.46 -13.50 -15.29
CA THR A 162 6.18 -14.20 -15.20
C THR A 162 5.45 -13.83 -13.92
N GLU A 163 4.12 -13.91 -13.91
CA GLU A 163 3.31 -13.57 -12.73
C GLU A 163 3.66 -14.42 -11.51
N THR A 164 3.90 -15.72 -11.71
CA THR A 164 4.39 -16.63 -10.66
C THR A 164 5.73 -17.26 -11.03
N PRO A 165 6.53 -17.74 -10.05
CA PRO A 165 7.80 -18.40 -10.33
C PRO A 165 7.67 -19.73 -11.09
N THR A 166 6.51 -20.39 -11.06
CA THR A 166 6.34 -21.76 -11.59
C THR A 166 5.57 -21.84 -12.90
N TYR A 167 5.21 -20.71 -13.53
CA TYR A 167 4.52 -20.71 -14.82
C TYR A 167 5.27 -21.59 -15.85
N GLY A 168 4.73 -22.78 -16.14
CA GLY A 168 5.26 -23.70 -17.15
C GLY A 168 5.56 -25.16 -16.75
N VAL A 169 5.30 -25.62 -15.51
CA VAL A 169 5.37 -27.06 -15.17
C VAL A 169 4.08 -27.54 -14.51
N ALA A 170 3.25 -28.21 -15.30
CA ALA A 170 2.25 -29.18 -14.84
C ALA A 170 2.92 -30.56 -14.72
#